data_AF-A0A397SBL7-F1
#
_entry.id   AF-A0A397SBL7-F1
#
_cell.length_a   1.000
_cell.length_b   1.000
_cell.length_c   1.000
_cell.angle_alpha   90.00
_cell.angle_beta   90.00
_cell.angle_gamma   90.00
#
_symmetry.space_group_name_H-M   'P 1'
#
loop_
_entity.id
_entity.type
_entity.pdbx_description
1 polymer ?
#
loop_
_entity_poly.entity_id
_entity_poly.type
_entity_poly.pdbx_seq_one_letter_code
_entity_poly.pdbx_strand_id
1 'polypeptide(L)'
;MILNELSKSLPLSLNYLDLNLVINPNDLQNFLKNFNQINLKRLLIRNRSSCNLDITLNILKEFIKENNSLDSFSYCIRNNSNFHNNLELLVKEIQSFVRMKSYDDLVIKVDDDGKLLY
;
A
#
# COMPACT_ATOMS: atom_id res chain seq x y z
N MET A 1 12.16 -6.98 -9.61
CA MET A 1 11.89 -8.15 -10.49
C MET A 1 10.47 -8.70 -10.36
N ILE A 2 9.99 -9.08 -9.16
CA ILE A 2 8.63 -9.64 -8.96
C ILE A 2 7.51 -8.63 -9.29
N LEU A 3 7.63 -7.37 -8.84
CA LEU A 3 6.61 -6.35 -9.12
C LEU A 3 6.46 -6.09 -10.62
N ASN A 4 7.57 -6.07 -11.36
CA ASN A 4 7.53 -5.86 -12.80
C ASN A 4 6.74 -6.95 -13.53
N GLU A 5 6.99 -8.23 -13.21
CA GLU A 5 6.24 -9.34 -13.80
C GLU A 5 4.78 -9.36 -13.36
N LEU A 6 4.50 -8.98 -12.11
CA LEU A 6 3.13 -8.79 -11.65
C LEU A 6 2.41 -7.74 -12.50
N SER A 7 3.03 -6.59 -12.79
CA SER A 7 2.39 -5.51 -13.58
C SER A 7 1.91 -5.96 -14.96
N LYS A 8 2.62 -6.91 -15.59
CA LYS A 8 2.27 -7.46 -16.91
C LYS A 8 1.13 -8.49 -16.86
N SER A 9 0.88 -9.06 -15.69
CA SER A 9 -0.04 -10.19 -15.50
C SER A 9 -1.40 -9.75 -14.94
N LEU A 10 -1.55 -8.46 -14.61
CA LEU A 10 -2.76 -7.97 -13.97
C LEU A 10 -3.87 -7.71 -14.99
N PRO A 11 -5.13 -8.01 -14.62
CA PRO A 11 -6.28 -7.66 -15.45
C PRO A 11 -6.46 -6.13 -15.52
N LEU A 12 -7.11 -5.66 -16.58
CA LEU A 12 -7.43 -4.23 -16.79
C LEU A 12 -8.33 -3.64 -15.69
N SER A 13 -9.09 -4.48 -14.98
CA SER A 13 -9.87 -4.08 -13.83
C SER A 13 -9.62 -5.04 -12.68
N LEU A 14 -9.34 -4.48 -11.51
CA LEU A 14 -9.05 -5.25 -10.31
C LEU A 14 -9.73 -4.56 -9.11
N ASN A 15 -10.59 -5.28 -8.41
CA ASN A 15 -11.23 -4.71 -7.23
C ASN A 15 -10.27 -4.55 -6.05
N TYR A 16 -9.27 -5.43 -5.94
CA TYR A 16 -8.43 -5.51 -4.75
C TYR A 16 -7.06 -6.11 -5.08
N LEU A 17 -6.01 -5.49 -4.53
CA LEU A 17 -4.65 -6.01 -4.55
C LEU A 17 -4.01 -5.91 -3.18
N ASP A 18 -3.49 -7.03 -2.67
CA ASP A 18 -2.69 -7.11 -1.44
C ASP A 18 -1.25 -7.51 -1.78
N LEU A 19 -0.32 -6.65 -1.38
CA LEU A 19 1.11 -6.81 -1.62
C LEU A 19 1.86 -6.98 -0.30
N ASN A 20 2.30 -8.20 0.00
CA ASN A 20 3.13 -8.50 1.17
C ASN A 20 4.57 -8.89 0.78
N LEU A 21 5.45 -7.90 0.61
CA LEU A 21 6.82 -8.10 0.14
C LEU A 21 7.82 -7.11 0.73
N VAL A 22 9.11 -7.40 0.57
CA VAL A 22 10.17 -6.42 0.78
C VAL A 22 10.17 -5.49 -0.44
N ILE A 23 9.85 -4.22 -0.24
CA ILE A 23 9.67 -3.28 -1.34
C ILE A 23 10.96 -2.51 -1.56
N ASN A 24 11.44 -2.55 -2.81
CA ASN A 24 12.45 -1.61 -3.30
C ASN A 24 11.72 -0.40 -3.92
N PRO A 25 12.07 0.85 -3.57
CA PRO A 25 11.40 2.04 -4.09
C PRO A 25 11.40 2.12 -5.63
N ASN A 26 12.51 1.77 -6.29
CA ASN A 26 12.61 1.87 -7.76
C ASN A 26 11.69 0.84 -8.43
N ASP A 27 11.65 -0.39 -7.91
CA ASP A 27 10.73 -1.42 -8.39
C ASP A 27 9.27 -1.01 -8.17
N LEU A 28 8.96 -0.39 -7.02
CA LEU A 28 7.62 0.13 -6.73
C LEU A 28 7.23 1.24 -7.72
N GLN A 29 8.10 2.20 -7.98
CA GLN A 29 7.80 3.31 -8.88
C GLN A 29 7.50 2.82 -10.30
N ASN A 30 8.30 1.88 -10.81
CA ASN A 30 8.08 1.30 -12.14
C ASN A 30 6.77 0.50 -12.19
N PHE A 31 6.48 -0.26 -11.14
CA PHE A 31 5.23 -0.97 -10.99
C PHE A 31 4.03 -0.02 -11.03
N LEU A 32 4.04 1.05 -10.23
CA LEU A 32 2.94 2.00 -10.14
C LEU A 32 2.72 2.81 -11.43
N LYS A 33 3.78 3.12 -12.18
CA LYS A 33 3.64 3.76 -13.50
C LYS A 33 2.85 2.89 -14.49
N ASN A 34 3.08 1.58 -14.48
CA ASN A 34 2.34 0.63 -15.31
C ASN A 34 0.89 0.43 -14.83
N PHE A 35 0.60 0.81 -13.58
CA PHE A 35 -0.72 0.66 -12.96
C PHE A 35 -1.74 1.73 -13.36
N ASN A 36 -1.31 2.86 -13.92
CA ASN A 36 -2.23 3.94 -14.31
C ASN A 36 -3.23 3.53 -15.41
N GLN A 37 -3.02 2.37 -16.04
CA GLN A 37 -3.91 1.78 -17.03
C GLN A 37 -4.92 0.78 -16.43
N ILE A 38 -4.80 0.46 -15.14
CA ILE A 38 -5.62 -0.53 -14.44
C ILE A 38 -6.65 0.20 -13.57
N ASN A 39 -7.92 -0.16 -13.71
CA ASN A 39 -8.97 0.32 -12.82
C ASN A 39 -8.91 -0.44 -11.49
N LEU A 40 -8.13 0.07 -10.53
CA LEU A 40 -7.89 -0.53 -9.22
C LEU A 40 -8.71 0.16 -8.14
N LYS A 41 -9.59 -0.60 -7.46
CA LYS A 41 -10.43 -0.03 -6.39
C LYS A 41 -9.76 0.02 -5.02
N ARG A 42 -8.99 -1.00 -4.65
CA ARG A 42 -8.38 -1.10 -3.33
C ARG A 42 -6.94 -1.61 -3.41
N LEU A 43 -6.03 -0.89 -2.77
CA LEU A 43 -4.62 -1.24 -2.71
C LEU A 43 -4.15 -1.35 -1.27
N LEU A 44 -3.67 -2.53 -0.91
CA LEU A 44 -3.07 -2.82 0.39
C LEU A 44 -1.62 -3.19 0.20
N ILE A 45 -0.74 -2.50 0.94
CA ILE A 45 0.69 -2.71 0.87
C ILE A 45 1.23 -3.00 2.26
N ARG A 46 1.83 -4.17 2.42
CA ARG A 46 2.62 -4.60 3.58
C ARG A 46 4.08 -4.65 3.21
N ASN A 47 4.78 -3.56 3.53
CA ASN A 47 6.21 -3.49 3.33
C ASN A 47 6.94 -4.20 4.47
N ARG A 48 7.64 -5.29 4.15
CA ARG A 48 8.43 -6.07 5.11
C ARG A 48 9.77 -5.42 5.45
N SER A 49 10.10 -4.28 4.84
CA SER A 49 11.34 -3.52 5.06
C SER A 49 11.04 -2.07 5.42
N SER A 50 11.85 -1.50 6.31
CA SER A 50 11.86 -0.07 6.61
C SER A 50 12.96 0.71 5.88
N CYS A 51 13.76 0.03 5.06
CA CYS A 51 14.79 0.69 4.27
C CYS A 51 14.13 1.63 3.25
N ASN A 52 14.66 2.85 3.14
CA ASN A 52 14.17 3.87 2.20
C ASN A 52 12.66 4.16 2.37
N LEU A 53 12.17 4.15 3.61
CA LEU A 53 10.76 4.36 3.87
C LEU A 53 10.28 5.71 3.32
N ASP A 54 10.99 6.80 3.57
CA ASP A 54 10.56 8.14 3.14
C ASP A 54 10.42 8.22 1.61
N ILE A 55 11.37 7.61 0.88
CA ILE A 55 11.32 7.49 -0.57
C ILE A 55 10.10 6.67 -1.00
N THR A 56 9.84 5.55 -0.32
CA THR A 56 8.70 4.67 -0.59
C THR A 56 7.37 5.40 -0.37
N LEU A 57 7.23 6.12 0.76
CA LEU A 57 6.02 6.88 1.10
C LEU A 57 5.81 8.03 0.12
N ASN A 58 6.87 8.72 -0.31
CA ASN A 58 6.75 9.78 -1.31
C ASN A 58 6.29 9.25 -2.67
N ILE A 59 6.79 8.09 -3.11
CA ILE A 59 6.31 7.43 -4.33
C ILE A 59 4.82 7.09 -4.24
N LEU A 60 4.38 6.55 -3.10
CA LEU A 60 2.97 6.20 -2.87
C LEU A 60 2.08 7.44 -2.84
N LYS A 61 2.54 8.51 -2.21
CA LYS A 61 1.85 9.80 -2.17
C LYS A 61 1.57 10.33 -3.58
N GLU A 62 2.60 10.39 -4.42
CA GLU A 62 2.45 10.92 -5.78
C GLU A 62 1.55 10.01 -6.63
N PHE A 63 1.69 8.68 -6.52
CA PHE A 63 0.78 7.75 -7.20
C PHE A 63 -0.68 7.96 -6.79
N ILE A 64 -0.97 8.14 -5.51
CA ILE A 64 -2.34 8.31 -5.01
C ILE A 64 -2.96 9.62 -5.48
N LYS A 65 -2.18 10.69 -5.55
CA LYS A 65 -2.65 11.98 -6.09
C LYS A 65 -2.97 11.91 -7.58
N GLU A 66 -2.21 11.13 -8.34
CA GLU A 66 -2.41 10.96 -9.78
C GLU A 66 -3.51 9.95 -10.11
N ASN A 67 -3.76 8.98 -9.22
CA ASN A 67 -4.68 7.87 -9.46
C ASN A 67 -6.04 8.06 -8.77
N ASN A 68 -6.99 8.59 -9.52
CA ASN A 68 -8.36 8.84 -9.06
C ASN A 68 -9.25 7.58 -9.03
N SER A 69 -8.75 6.41 -9.41
CA SER A 69 -9.57 5.18 -9.46
C SER A 69 -9.68 4.44 -8.12
N LEU A 70 -8.77 4.75 -7.19
CA LEU A 70 -8.69 4.15 -5.87
C LEU A 70 -9.78 4.68 -4.93
N ASP A 71 -10.60 3.75 -4.41
CA ASP A 71 -11.57 4.06 -3.36
C ASP A 71 -10.92 4.01 -1.97
N SER A 72 -9.92 3.12 -1.78
CA SER A 72 -9.23 2.96 -0.50
C SER A 72 -7.78 2.52 -0.65
N PHE A 73 -6.93 3.03 0.24
CA PHE A 73 -5.53 2.67 0.35
C PHE A 73 -5.17 2.28 1.78
N SER A 74 -4.30 1.27 1.94
CA SER A 74 -3.74 0.96 3.25
C SER A 74 -2.28 0.54 3.14
N TYR A 75 -1.50 1.00 4.10
CA TYR A 75 -0.07 0.73 4.17
C TYR A 75 0.30 0.24 5.56
N CYS A 76 1.08 -0.83 5.59
CA CYS A 76 1.69 -1.39 6.78
C CYS A 76 3.18 -1.50 6.55
N ILE A 77 3.95 -1.16 7.57
CA ILE A 77 5.37 -1.48 7.65
C ILE A 77 5.59 -2.41 8.84
N ARG A 78 6.52 -3.35 8.72
CA ARG A 78 6.86 -4.22 9.84
C ARG A 78 7.23 -3.36 11.05
N ASN A 79 6.48 -3.58 12.13
CA ASN A 79 6.36 -2.73 13.31
C ASN A 79 7.72 -2.21 13.80
N ASN A 80 8.02 -0.96 13.48
CA ASN A 80 9.13 -0.22 14.06
C ASN A 80 8.60 1.15 14.44
N SER A 81 8.56 1.39 15.75
CA SER A 81 7.94 2.55 16.38
C SER A 81 8.47 3.90 15.85
N ASN A 82 9.67 3.90 15.29
CA ASN A 82 10.32 5.10 14.76
C ASN A 82 9.63 5.66 13.50
N PHE A 83 8.72 4.91 12.87
CA PHE A 83 8.13 5.30 11.58
C PHE A 83 6.66 5.74 11.67
N HIS A 84 6.06 5.76 12.86
CA HIS A 84 4.67 6.20 13.04
C HIS A 84 4.44 7.63 12.56
N ASN A 85 5.36 8.55 12.87
CA ASN A 85 5.22 9.96 12.49
C ASN A 85 5.15 10.15 10.96
N ASN A 86 5.96 9.42 10.20
CA ASN A 86 6.00 9.56 8.74
C ASN A 86 4.71 9.00 8.10
N LEU A 87 4.13 7.95 8.68
CA LEU A 87 2.85 7.40 8.26
C LEU A 87 1.69 8.35 8.58
N GLU A 88 1.67 8.95 9.77
CA GLU A 88 0.65 9.94 10.13
C GLU A 88 0.70 11.19 9.24
N LEU A 89 1.91 11.65 8.89
CA LEU A 89 2.08 12.74 7.94
C LEU A 89 1.52 12.37 6.58
N LEU A 90 1.85 11.18 6.07
CA LEU A 90 1.30 10.69 4.80
C LEU A 90 -0.24 10.66 4.83
N VAL A 91 -0.83 10.09 5.89
CA VAL A 91 -2.30 10.04 6.08
C VAL A 91 -2.91 11.44 5.96
N LYS A 92 -2.36 12.41 6.71
CA LYS A 92 -2.86 13.80 6.69
C LYS A 92 -2.78 14.43 5.30
N GLU A 93 -1.73 14.12 4.54
CA GLU A 93 -1.51 14.69 3.21
C GLU A 93 -2.38 14.05 2.12
N ILE A 94 -2.72 12.77 2.23
CA ILE A 94 -3.42 12.04 1.15
C ILE A 94 -4.89 11.75 1.41
N GLN A 95 -5.38 11.95 2.65
CA GLN A 95 -6.77 11.67 3.04
C GLN A 95 -7.83 12.37 2.19
N SER A 96 -7.49 13.49 1.53
CA SER A 96 -8.40 14.21 0.62
C SER A 96 -8.55 13.53 -0.75
N PHE A 97 -7.60 12.66 -1.13
CA PHE A 97 -7.59 11.97 -2.42
C PHE A 97 -8.15 10.55 -2.29
N VAL A 98 -7.82 9.87 -1.19
CA VAL A 98 -8.24 8.48 -0.95
C VAL A 98 -8.51 8.26 0.53
N ARG A 99 -9.47 7.39 0.83
CA ARG A 99 -9.64 6.92 2.21
C ARG A 99 -8.46 6.05 2.60
N MET A 100 -7.54 6.60 3.40
CA MET A 100 -6.45 5.85 4.00
C MET A 100 -6.92 5.17 5.30
N LYS A 101 -6.57 3.90 5.46
CA LYS A 101 -6.78 3.14 6.70
C LYS A 101 -5.48 2.52 7.16
N SER A 102 -5.31 2.35 8.48
CA SER A 102 -4.27 1.45 8.97
C SER A 102 -4.58 0.04 8.47
N TYR A 103 -3.54 -0.70 8.07
CA TYR A 103 -3.74 -2.10 7.71
C TYR A 103 -4.25 -2.92 8.91
N ASP A 104 -3.80 -2.59 10.12
CA ASP A 104 -4.28 -3.23 11.35
C ASP A 104 -5.80 -3.04 11.55
N ASP A 105 -6.39 -1.94 11.07
CA ASP A 105 -7.84 -1.71 11.10
C ASP A 105 -8.61 -2.55 10.06
N LEU A 106 -7.90 -3.16 9.11
CA LEU A 106 -8.47 -4.00 8.05
C LEU A 106 -8.31 -5.50 8.32
N VAL A 107 -7.38 -5.88 9.20
CA VAL A 107 -7.10 -7.27 9.50
C VAL A 107 -7.98 -7.73 10.64
N ILE A 108 -8.79 -8.75 10.38
CA ILE A 108 -9.38 -9.54 11.45
C ILE A 108 -8.25 -10.38 12.05
N LYS A 109 -7.84 -10.04 13.26
CA LYS A 109 -6.88 -10.84 14.03
C LYS A 109 -7.65 -11.98 14.69
N VAL A 110 -7.13 -13.19 14.55
CA VAL A 110 -7.61 -14.38 15.24
C VAL A 110 -6.50 -14.86 16.15
N ASP A 111 -6.83 -15.24 17.38
CA ASP A 111 -5.90 -15.93 18.28
C ASP A 111 -5.66 -17.37 17.82
N ASP A 112 -4.79 -18.09 18.55
CA ASP A 112 -4.46 -19.48 18.26
C ASP A 112 -5.67 -20.43 18.40
N ASP A 113 -6.72 -20.00 19.12
CA ASP A 113 -8.00 -20.71 19.26
C ASP A 113 -9.03 -20.32 18.18
N GLY A 114 -8.67 -19.44 17.24
CA GLY A 114 -9.55 -18.94 16.19
C GLY A 114 -10.60 -17.93 16.69
N LYS A 115 -10.43 -17.35 17.89
CA LYS A 115 -11.29 -16.28 18.40
C LYS A 115 -10.85 -14.94 17.87
N LEU A 116 -11.83 -14.09 17.57
CA LEU A 116 -11.57 -12.73 17.10
C LEU A 116 -10.92 -11.91 18.21
N LEU A 117 -9.78 -11.30 17.88
CA LEU A 117 -9.12 -10.30 18.69
C LEU A 117 -9.66 -8.93 18.25
N TYR A 118 -10.48 -8.32 19.10
CA TYR A 118 -11.04 -6.97 18.92
C TYR A 118 -10.10 -5.90 19.49
#